data_AF-A0A9D8XAI7-F1
#
_entry.id   AF-A0A9D8XAI7-F1
#
_cell.length_a   1.000
_cell.length_b   1.000
_cell.length_c   1.000
_cell.angle_alpha   90.00
_cell.angle_beta   90.00
_cell.angle_gamma   90.00
#
_symmetry.space_group_name_H-M   'P 1'
#
loop_
_entity.id
_entity.type
_entity.pdbx_description
1 polymer ?
#
loop_
_entity_poly.entity_id
_entity_poly.type
_entity_poly.pdbx_seq_one_letter_code
_entity_poly.pdbx_strand_id
1 'polypeptide(L)'
;TPSEALPPLPQIPRGALVVLTGRAPIWRYGLAFHELHGSPAGALATWDPRLGAVIIATHSPNFSEGSVLDLEAEQTELDVVPEK
;
A
#
# COMPACT_ATOMS: atom_id res chain seq x y z
N THR A 1 -14.75 9.15 8.59
CA THR A 1 -14.54 10.61 8.35
C THR A 1 -13.04 10.92 8.39
N PRO A 2 -12.55 12.14 8.11
CA PRO A 2 -11.11 12.43 8.25
C PRO A 2 -10.55 12.17 9.67
N SER A 3 -11.41 12.18 10.69
CA SER A 3 -11.07 11.86 12.08
C SER A 3 -11.01 10.35 12.38
N GLU A 4 -11.43 9.51 11.45
CA GLU A 4 -11.41 8.06 11.61
C GLU A 4 -10.00 7.53 11.33
N ALA A 5 -9.45 6.79 12.29
CA ALA A 5 -8.11 6.24 12.19
C ALA A 5 -8.01 5.20 11.07
N LEU A 6 -6.80 5.04 10.55
CA LEU A 6 -6.46 3.91 9.70
C LEU A 6 -6.43 2.62 10.52
N PRO A 7 -6.69 1.46 9.89
CA PRO A 7 -6.44 0.19 10.55
C PRO A 7 -4.96 0.08 10.94
N PRO A 8 -4.63 -0.69 12.00
CA PRO A 8 -3.24 -0.89 12.39
C PRO A 8 -2.44 -1.50 11.23
N LEU A 9 -1.22 -1.03 11.05
CA LEU A 9 -0.35 -1.60 10.02
C LEU A 9 -0.03 -3.07 10.32
N PRO A 10 -0.07 -3.95 9.31
CA PRO A 10 0.48 -5.29 9.45
C PRO A 10 2.00 -5.23 9.60
N GLN A 11 2.63 -6.36 9.91
CA GLN A 11 4.09 -6.44 9.91
C GLN A 11 4.61 -6.31 8.47
N ILE A 12 5.33 -5.22 8.18
CA ILE A 12 5.89 -4.92 6.86
C ILE A 12 7.37 -5.30 6.84
N PRO A 13 7.80 -6.29 6.03
CA PRO A 13 9.21 -6.58 5.83
C PRO A 13 9.97 -5.37 5.30
N ARG A 14 11.21 -5.17 5.75
CA ARG A 14 12.06 -4.08 5.26
C ARG A 14 12.27 -4.18 3.75
N GLY A 15 12.02 -3.10 3.04
CA GLY A 15 12.18 -3.03 1.58
C GLY A 15 11.00 -3.61 0.79
N ALA A 16 9.93 -4.08 1.47
CA ALA A 16 8.75 -4.60 0.79
C ALA A 16 8.06 -3.53 -0.08
N LEU A 17 7.47 -3.98 -1.18
CA LEU A 17 6.47 -3.20 -1.92
C LEU A 17 5.14 -3.30 -1.19
N VAL A 18 4.53 -2.17 -0.88
CA VAL A 18 3.16 -2.12 -0.34
C VAL A 18 2.23 -1.56 -1.40
N VAL A 19 1.16 -2.29 -1.71
CA VAL A 19 0.12 -1.87 -2.66
C VAL A 19 -1.13 -1.48 -1.88
N LEU A 20 -1.51 -0.21 -1.95
CA LEU A 20 -2.78 0.30 -1.44
C LEU A 20 -3.91 -0.09 -2.40
N THR A 21 -4.95 -0.74 -1.86
CA THR A 21 -6.13 -1.16 -2.61
C THR A 21 -7.40 -0.92 -1.81
N GLY A 22 -8.56 -1.01 -2.48
CA GLY A 22 -9.88 -0.85 -1.89
C GLY A 22 -10.60 0.43 -2.30
N ARG A 23 -11.86 0.58 -1.90
CA ARG A 23 -12.66 1.76 -2.21
C ARG A 23 -12.63 2.72 -1.03
N ALA A 24 -12.02 3.89 -1.22
CA ALA A 24 -11.94 4.93 -0.21
C ALA A 24 -11.85 6.31 -0.88
N PRO A 25 -12.22 7.39 -0.18
CA PRO A 25 -12.01 8.75 -0.68
C PRO A 25 -10.51 9.10 -0.75
N ILE A 26 -10.15 10.00 -1.66
CA ILE A 26 -8.75 10.37 -1.96
C ILE A 26 -7.97 10.79 -0.70
N TRP A 27 -8.61 11.53 0.21
CA TRP A 27 -7.96 11.95 1.45
C TRP A 27 -7.50 10.76 2.31
N ARG A 28 -8.23 9.63 2.29
CA ARG A 28 -7.86 8.44 3.08
C ARG A 28 -6.67 7.71 2.47
N TYR A 29 -6.56 7.72 1.14
CA TYR A 29 -5.33 7.31 0.46
C TYR A 29 -4.14 8.18 0.85
N GLY A 30 -4.32 9.51 0.96
CA GLY A 30 -3.28 10.43 1.42
C GLY A 30 -2.81 10.14 2.85
N LEU A 31 -3.74 9.84 3.77
CA LEU A 31 -3.41 9.40 5.13
C LEU A 31 -2.60 8.10 5.11
N ALA A 32 -3.06 7.09 4.36
CA ALA A 32 -2.39 5.79 4.31
C ALA A 32 -1.00 5.88 3.68
N PHE A 33 -0.86 6.69 2.63
CA PHE A 33 0.42 7.02 2.04
C PHE A 33 1.40 7.62 3.06
N HIS A 34 0.95 8.62 3.82
CA HIS A 34 1.82 9.28 4.80
C HIS A 34 2.27 8.33 5.90
N GLU A 35 1.36 7.51 6.44
CA GLU A 35 1.68 6.52 7.46
C GLU A 35 2.66 5.45 6.95
N LEU A 36 2.42 4.92 5.75
CA LEU A 36 3.27 3.89 5.13
C LEU A 36 4.64 4.43 4.68
N HIS A 37 4.74 5.72 4.33
CA HIS A 37 6.02 6.33 3.97
C HIS A 37 7.02 6.32 5.14
N GLY A 38 6.54 6.42 6.39
CA GLY A 38 7.36 6.30 7.59
C GLY A 38 7.67 4.84 8.00
N SER A 39 7.14 3.86 7.29
CA SER A 39 7.29 2.42 7.60
C SER A 39 8.58 1.83 6.98
N PRO A 40 8.90 0.54 7.23
CA PRO A 40 10.01 -0.14 6.57
C PRO A 40 9.83 -0.43 5.07
N ALA A 41 8.69 -0.06 4.46
CA ALA A 41 8.43 -0.28 3.04
C ALA A 41 9.51 0.34 2.15
N GLY A 42 9.92 -0.37 1.10
CA GLY A 42 10.89 0.12 0.11
C GLY A 42 10.24 0.92 -1.01
N ALA A 43 8.97 0.63 -1.31
CA ALA A 43 8.16 1.34 -2.29
C ALA A 43 6.68 1.22 -1.96
N LEU A 44 5.91 2.21 -2.41
CA LEU A 44 4.46 2.26 -2.27
C LEU A 44 3.82 2.35 -3.66
N ALA A 45 2.73 1.63 -3.85
CA ALA A 45 1.89 1.68 -5.04
C ALA A 45 0.42 1.86 -4.68
N THR A 46 -0.37 2.38 -5.61
CA THR A 46 -1.84 2.37 -5.57
C THR A 46 -2.37 1.47 -6.68
N TRP A 47 -3.29 0.57 -6.34
CA TRP A 47 -3.99 -0.25 -7.33
C TRP A 47 -5.03 0.57 -8.09
N ASP A 48 -4.88 0.64 -9.41
CA ASP A 48 -5.91 1.11 -10.34
C ASP A 48 -6.43 -0.09 -11.15
N PRO A 49 -7.72 -0.46 -11.06
CA PRO A 49 -8.29 -1.58 -11.81
C PRO A 49 -8.14 -1.52 -13.34
N ARG A 50 -7.78 -0.35 -13.90
CA ARG A 50 -7.57 -0.15 -15.34
C ARG A 50 -6.11 -0.25 -15.76
N LEU A 51 -5.17 -0.15 -14.81
CA LEU A 51 -3.73 -0.07 -15.08
C LEU A 51 -2.93 -1.18 -14.38
N GLY A 52 -3.22 -1.45 -13.11
CA GLY A 52 -2.40 -2.28 -12.23
C GLY A 52 -1.92 -1.49 -11.00
N ALA A 53 -0.84 -1.94 -10.37
CA ALA A 53 -0.26 -1.24 -9.22
C ALA A 53 0.68 -0.13 -9.70
N VAL A 54 0.26 1.13 -9.54
CA VAL A 54 1.03 2.31 -9.96
C VAL A 54 1.94 2.75 -8.81
N ILE A 55 3.26 2.78 -9.01
CA ILE A 55 4.22 3.24 -8.00
C ILE A 55 4.02 4.74 -7.75
N ILE A 56 3.83 5.13 -6.49
CA ILE A 56 3.58 6.52 -6.08
C ILE A 56 4.70 7.12 -5.24
N ALA A 57 5.57 6.28 -4.64
CA ALA A 57 6.80 6.71 -3.98
C ALA A 57 7.75 5.52 -3.84
N THR A 58 9.06 5.76 -3.89
CA THR A 58 10.06 4.71 -3.69
C THR A 58 11.34 5.24 -3.06
N HIS A 59 11.95 4.43 -2.18
CA HIS A 59 13.34 4.56 -1.74
C HIS A 59 14.23 3.44 -2.32
N SER A 60 13.63 2.53 -3.08
CA SER A 60 14.33 1.44 -3.74
C SER A 60 14.71 1.85 -5.17
N PRO A 61 15.95 1.57 -5.60
CA PRO A 61 16.37 1.81 -6.98
C PRO A 61 15.72 0.86 -7.99
N ASN A 62 15.01 -0.18 -7.52
CA ASN A 62 14.35 -1.17 -8.37
C ASN A 62 12.99 -0.68 -8.90
N PHE A 63 12.47 0.44 -8.39
CA PHE A 63 11.17 1.00 -8.79
C PHE A 63 11.35 2.46 -9.19
N SER A 64 10.38 2.97 -9.96
CA SER A 64 10.31 4.39 -10.34
C SER A 64 8.88 4.87 -10.23
N GLU A 65 8.67 6.09 -9.72
CA GLU A 65 7.35 6.70 -9.62
C GLU A 65 6.66 6.77 -10.98
N GLY A 66 5.36 6.48 -11.01
CA GLY A 66 4.55 6.42 -12.23
C GLY A 66 4.70 5.11 -13.02
N SER A 67 5.67 4.25 -12.70
CA SER A 67 5.71 2.91 -13.29
C SER A 67 4.52 2.07 -12.82
N VAL A 68 4.03 1.20 -13.70
CA VAL A 68 2.90 0.33 -13.45
C VAL A 68 3.39 -1.10 -13.37
N LEU A 69 3.09 -1.77 -12.26
CA LEU A 69 3.36 -3.19 -12.08
C LEU A 69 2.11 -3.97 -12.46
N ASP A 70 2.29 -4.86 -13.44
CA ASP A 70 1.30 -5.85 -13.82
C ASP A 70 1.33 -6.97 -12.78
N LEU A 71 0.55 -6.79 -11.72
CA LEU A 71 0.36 -7.80 -10.69
C LEU A 71 -0.92 -8.56 -11.04
N GLU A 72 -0.81 -9.87 -11.23
CA GLU A 72 -1.97 -10.73 -11.08
C GLU A 72 -2.45 -10.55 -9.63
N ALA A 73 -3.70 -10.12 -9.46
CA ALA A 73 -4.26 -9.82 -8.15
C ALA A 73 -4.49 -11.11 -7.37
N GLU A 74 -3.42 -11.71 -6.83
CA GLU A 74 -3.53 -12.72 -5.80
C GLU A 74 -3.82 -11.97 -4.50
N GLN A 75 -5.10 -11.86 -4.16
CA GLN A 75 -5.52 -11.29 -2.89
C GLN A 75 -5.06 -12.22 -1.77
N THR A 76 -3.91 -11.92 -1.17
CA THR A 76 -3.63 -12.47 0.16
C THR A 76 -4.50 -11.67 1.12
N GLU A 77 -5.67 -12.20 1.48
CA GLU A 77 -6.29 -11.78 2.74
C GLU A 77 -5.24 -12.01 3.83
N LEU A 78 -4.81 -10.93 4.48
CA LEU A 78 -4.04 -11.05 5.70
C LEU A 78 -5.02 -11.63 6.71
N ASP A 79 -4.96 -12.95 6.89
CA ASP A 79 -5.62 -13.63 7.99
C ASP A 79 -5.22 -12.90 9.26
N VAL A 80 -6.15 -12.11 9.81
CA VAL A 80 -6.07 -11.66 11.18
C VAL A 80 -6.19 -12.93 12.00
N VAL A 81 -5.05 -13.55 12.31
CA VAL A 81 -5.00 -14.70 13.21
C VAL A 81 -5.56 -14.19 14.54
N PRO A 82 -6.72 -14.70 15.00
CA PRO A 82 -7.21 -14.31 16.31
C PRO A 82 -6.21 -14.81 17.34
N GLU A 83 -5.73 -13.90 18.19
CA GLU A 83 -5.01 -14.29 19.40
C GLU A 83 -5.91 -15.24 20.20
N LYS A 84 -5.33 -16.38 20.61
CA LYS A 84 -5.96 -17.33 21.53
C LYS A 84 -6.15 -16.72 22.92
#